data_AF-A0AAW0UE62-F1
#
_entry.id   AF-A0AAW0UE62-F1
#
_cell.length_a   1.000
_cell.length_b   1.000
_cell.length_c   1.000
_cell.angle_alpha   90.00
_cell.angle_beta   90.00
_cell.angle_gamma   90.00
#
_symmetry.space_group_name_H-M   'P 1'
#
loop_
_entity.id
_entity.type
_entity.pdbx_description
1 polymer ?
#
loop_
_entity_poly.entity_id
_entity_poly.type
_entity_poly.pdbx_seq_one_letter_code
_entity_poly.pdbx_strand_id
1 'polypeptide(L)'
;MYLVKISPKKEFLQEVPKKELESFHYFMNTISRIKRADSLIIGMERWIPDCGPVLIKNGFHVFAHPRELSTEQLLQAYKIFKNLPSYQESTFHYQRQQFVARYGSKDEEMLESKSTDETVDLDDHEFLEN
;
A
#
# COMPACT_ATOMS: atom_id res chain seq x y z
N MET A 1 -4.08 16.58 -20.75
CA MET A 1 -4.06 15.10 -20.79
C MET A 1 -2.61 14.68 -20.86
N TYR A 2 -2.17 13.79 -19.97
CA TYR A 2 -0.77 13.35 -19.89
C TYR A 2 -0.66 11.90 -20.32
N LEU A 3 0.24 11.60 -21.25
CA LEU A 3 0.66 10.23 -21.53
C LEU A 3 1.77 9.87 -20.53
N VAL A 4 1.46 8.99 -19.58
CA VAL A 4 2.40 8.56 -18.54
C VAL A 4 2.85 7.14 -18.82
N LYS A 5 4.16 6.93 -18.89
CA LYS A 5 4.75 5.58 -18.91
C LYS A 5 4.97 5.11 -17.47
N ILE A 6 4.26 4.06 -17.08
CA ILE A 6 4.47 3.38 -15.81
C ILE A 6 5.32 2.14 -16.07
N SER A 7 6.37 1.92 -15.27
CA SER A 7 7.21 0.73 -15.37
C SER A 7 7.61 0.27 -13.97
N PRO A 8 7.57 -1.04 -13.68
CA PRO A 8 7.87 -1.55 -12.36
C PRO A 8 9.36 -1.39 -12.02
N LYS A 9 9.66 -1.01 -10.78
CA LYS A 9 11.02 -1.03 -10.23
C LYS A 9 11.41 -2.49 -9.96
N LYS A 10 12.42 -3.01 -10.67
CA LYS A 10 12.84 -4.42 -10.60
C LYS A 10 13.23 -4.83 -9.19
N GLU A 11 13.88 -3.94 -8.44
CA GLU A 11 14.40 -4.24 -7.10
C GLU A 11 13.34 -4.05 -6.01
N PHE A 12 12.13 -3.55 -6.32
CA PHE A 12 11.13 -3.25 -5.29
C PHE A 12 10.75 -4.48 -4.45
N LEU A 13 10.62 -5.65 -5.08
CA LEU A 13 10.29 -6.89 -4.38
C LEU A 13 11.43 -7.43 -3.49
N GLN A 14 12.66 -6.91 -3.66
CA GLN A 14 13.77 -7.17 -2.74
C GLN A 14 13.61 -6.34 -1.46
N GLU A 15 13.01 -5.15 -1.57
CA GLU A 15 12.76 -4.26 -0.44
C GLU A 15 11.46 -4.60 0.31
N VAL A 16 10.42 -5.00 -0.44
CA VAL A 16 9.11 -5.42 0.08
C VAL A 16 8.73 -6.76 -0.57
N PRO A 17 8.98 -7.89 0.12
CA PRO A 17 8.67 -9.22 -0.41
C PRO A 17 7.17 -9.39 -0.70
N LYS A 18 6.83 -10.27 -1.65
CA LYS A 18 5.44 -10.52 -2.06
C LYS A 18 4.49 -10.81 -0.89
N LYS A 19 4.94 -11.58 0.11
CA LYS A 19 4.19 -11.92 1.33
C LYS A 19 3.86 -10.70 2.21
N GLU A 20 4.57 -9.59 2.04
CA GLU A 20 4.42 -8.37 2.82
C GLU A 20 3.64 -7.28 2.07
N LEU A 21 3.38 -7.47 0.76
CA LEU A 21 2.76 -6.43 -0.08
C LEU A 21 1.41 -5.96 0.45
N GLU A 22 0.57 -6.87 0.95
CA GLU A 22 -0.72 -6.49 1.55
C GLU A 22 -0.52 -5.58 2.78
N SER A 23 0.43 -5.94 3.65
CA SER A 23 0.73 -5.17 4.85
C SER A 23 1.34 -3.82 4.49
N PHE A 24 2.26 -3.79 3.53
CA PHE A 24 2.84 -2.56 3.02
C PHE A 24 1.79 -1.66 2.39
N HIS A 25 0.91 -2.21 1.54
CA HIS A 25 -0.16 -1.46 0.90
C HIS A 25 -1.10 -0.85 1.94
N TYR A 26 -1.55 -1.64 2.93
CA TYR A 26 -2.39 -1.14 4.01
C TYR A 26 -1.69 -0.04 4.83
N PHE A 27 -0.42 -0.24 5.19
CA PHE A 27 0.38 0.77 5.89
C PHE A 27 0.43 2.08 5.10
N MET A 28 0.83 2.01 3.83
CA MET A 28 0.98 3.19 2.97
C MET A 28 -0.35 3.89 2.73
N ASN A 29 -1.42 3.13 2.48
CA ASN A 29 -2.76 3.67 2.27
C ASN A 29 -3.26 4.43 3.52
N THR A 30 -3.08 3.84 4.71
CA THR A 30 -3.51 4.45 5.97
C THR A 30 -2.66 5.68 6.31
N ILE A 31 -1.33 5.57 6.25
CA ILE A 31 -0.41 6.68 6.57
C ILE A 31 -0.61 7.86 5.60
N SER A 32 -0.84 7.61 4.31
CA SER A 32 -1.08 8.68 3.32
C SER A 32 -2.38 9.46 3.55
N ARG A 33 -3.34 8.87 4.29
CA ARG A 33 -4.64 9.46 4.63
C ARG A 33 -4.67 10.14 5.99
N ILE A 34 -3.54 10.18 6.70
CA ILE A 34 -3.40 10.95 7.94
C ILE A 34 -3.84 12.40 7.70
N LYS A 35 -4.53 12.96 8.70
CA LYS A 35 -5.03 14.34 8.64
C LYS A 35 -3.83 15.29 8.61
N ARG A 36 -3.98 16.43 7.93
CA ARG A 36 -2.90 17.44 7.82
C ARG A 36 -2.33 17.92 9.16
N ALA A 37 -3.13 17.87 10.23
CA ALA A 37 -2.70 18.27 11.56
C ALA A 37 -1.93 17.16 12.33
N ASP A 38 -1.97 15.92 11.85
CA ASP A 38 -1.41 14.76 12.52
C ASP A 38 -0.03 14.41 11.92
N SER A 39 0.93 14.03 12.75
CA SER A 39 2.25 13.58 12.28
C SER A 39 2.27 12.09 11.94
N LEU A 40 3.31 11.66 11.23
CA LEU A 40 3.58 10.23 10.96
C LEU A 40 3.61 9.42 12.27
N ILE A 41 4.32 9.93 13.28
CA ILE A 41 4.49 9.26 14.57
C ILE A 41 3.13 9.04 15.23
N ILE A 42 2.29 10.08 15.31
CA ILE A 42 0.94 9.97 15.86
C ILE A 42 0.13 8.91 15.12
N GLY A 43 0.24 8.84 13.80
CA GLY A 43 -0.42 7.82 13.00
C GLY A 43 0.03 6.41 13.33
N MET A 44 1.33 6.20 13.50
CA MET A 44 1.91 4.90 13.82
C MET A 44 1.63 4.46 15.26
N GLU A 45 1.58 5.41 16.20
CA GLU A 45 1.26 5.15 17.61
C GLU A 45 -0.16 4.63 17.83
N ARG A 46 -1.08 4.86 16.89
CA ARG A 46 -2.42 4.24 16.90
C ARG A 46 -2.35 2.71 16.75
N TRP A 47 -1.31 2.20 16.11
CA TRP A 47 -1.08 0.77 15.97
C TRP A 47 -0.18 0.20 17.04
N ILE A 48 0.98 0.84 17.24
CA ILE A 48 1.99 0.43 18.22
C ILE A 48 2.29 1.63 19.12
N PRO A 49 1.76 1.63 20.36
CA PRO A 49 2.06 2.67 21.32
C PRO A 49 3.57 2.84 21.54
N ASP A 50 3.98 4.07 21.85
CA ASP A 50 5.37 4.42 22.20
C ASP A 50 6.42 4.05 21.14
N CYS A 51 6.04 3.94 19.86
CA CYS A 51 7.00 3.72 18.78
C CYS A 51 7.76 4.99 18.36
N GLY A 52 7.28 6.18 18.76
CA GLY A 52 7.87 7.47 18.40
C GLY A 52 9.37 7.62 18.68
N PRO A 53 9.89 7.27 19.88
CA PRO A 53 11.32 7.35 20.17
C PRO A 53 12.21 6.57 19.19
N VAL A 54 11.75 5.40 18.72
CA VAL A 54 12.49 4.59 17.74
C VAL A 54 12.56 5.33 16.40
N LEU A 55 11.47 5.97 15.98
CA LEU A 55 11.41 6.75 14.76
C LEU A 55 12.31 7.99 14.84
N ILE A 56 12.25 8.72 15.95
CA ILE A 56 13.09 9.93 16.15
C ILE A 56 14.57 9.57 16.08
N LYS A 57 14.98 8.47 16.72
CA LYS A 57 16.35 7.95 16.65
C LYS A 57 16.79 7.62 15.22
N ASN A 58 15.86 7.27 14.34
CA ASN A 58 16.10 6.99 12.92
C ASN A 58 15.97 8.24 12.01
N GLY A 59 15.90 9.44 12.59
CA GLY A 59 15.93 10.70 11.84
C GLY A 59 14.56 11.26 11.45
N PHE A 60 13.46 10.70 11.96
CA PHE A 60 12.13 11.27 11.73
C PHE A 60 11.85 12.42 12.70
N HIS A 61 11.40 13.55 12.18
CA HIS A 61 11.00 14.69 13.02
C HIS A 61 9.64 14.42 13.69
N VAL A 62 9.47 14.87 14.94
CA VAL A 62 8.29 14.61 15.77
C VAL A 62 6.98 15.05 15.08
N PHE A 63 7.05 16.19 14.39
CA PHE A 63 5.92 16.80 13.71
C PHE A 63 5.90 16.55 12.19
N ALA A 64 6.77 15.67 11.67
CA ALA A 64 6.80 15.39 10.23
C ALA A 64 5.46 14.81 9.76
N HIS A 65 4.84 15.48 8.80
CA HIS A 65 3.64 14.97 8.15
C HIS A 65 4.05 13.98 7.03
N PRO A 66 3.34 12.86 6.80
CA PRO A 66 3.72 11.87 5.78
C PRO A 66 3.93 12.44 4.37
N ARG A 67 3.22 13.51 4.02
CA ARG A 67 3.34 14.21 2.71
C ARG A 67 4.64 14.99 2.54
N GLU A 68 5.35 15.26 3.62
CA GLU A 68 6.65 15.94 3.60
C GLU A 68 7.80 14.94 3.43
N LEU A 69 7.50 13.65 3.52
CA LEU A 69 8.47 12.57 3.45
C LEU A 69 8.60 12.03 2.02
N SER A 70 9.83 11.73 1.64
CA SER A 70 10.13 10.99 0.41
C SER A 70 9.61 9.56 0.47
N THR A 71 9.48 8.93 -0.70
CA THR A 71 9.11 7.51 -0.82
C THR A 71 10.09 6.61 -0.05
N GLU A 72 11.38 6.94 -0.09
CA GLU A 72 12.44 6.24 0.62
C GLU A 72 12.26 6.33 2.14
N GLN A 73 11.93 7.52 2.65
CA GLN A 73 11.66 7.73 4.08
C GLN A 73 10.40 7.00 4.52
N LEU A 74 9.33 7.00 3.73
CA LEU A 74 8.11 6.24 4.05
C LEU A 74 8.36 4.74 4.05
N LEU A 75 9.16 4.24 3.10
CA LEU A 75 9.59 2.85 3.06
C LEU A 75 10.47 2.49 4.26
N GLN A 76 11.37 3.38 4.68
CA GLN A 76 12.15 3.21 5.90
C GLN A 76 11.25 3.18 7.14
N ALA A 77 10.23 4.04 7.22
CA ALA A 77 9.26 4.04 8.31
C ALA A 77 8.54 2.69 8.41
N TYR A 78 8.11 2.13 7.28
CA TYR A 78 7.52 0.78 7.24
C TYR A 78 8.49 -0.31 7.70
N LYS A 79 9.74 -0.27 7.23
CA LYS A 79 10.80 -1.22 7.63
C LYS A 79 11.09 -1.15 9.13
N ILE A 80 11.06 0.05 9.73
CA ILE A 80 11.19 0.21 11.19
C ILE A 80 9.96 -0.38 11.88
N PHE A 81 8.76 0.05 11.46
CA PHE A 81 7.49 -0.35 12.05
C PHE A 81 7.32 -1.86 12.16
N LYS A 82 7.56 -2.59 11.06
CA LYS A 82 7.37 -4.05 11.02
C LYS A 82 8.39 -4.82 11.86
N ASN A 83 9.51 -4.19 12.20
CA ASN A 83 10.59 -4.78 12.99
C ASN A 83 10.51 -4.38 14.48
N LEU A 84 9.49 -3.61 14.88
CA LEU A 84 9.25 -3.31 16.28
C LEU A 84 8.85 -4.59 17.03
N PRO A 85 9.30 -4.80 18.28
CA PRO A 85 8.97 -5.99 19.06
C PRO A 85 7.45 -6.22 19.21
N SER A 86 6.69 -5.13 19.35
CA SER A 86 5.24 -5.17 19.54
C SER A 86 4.44 -5.29 18.23
N TYR A 87 5.10 -5.45 17.08
CA TYR A 87 4.40 -5.48 15.78
C TYR A 87 3.40 -6.63 15.68
N GLN A 88 3.78 -7.84 16.08
CA GLN A 88 2.94 -9.05 15.96
C GLN A 88 1.63 -8.94 16.76
N GLU A 89 1.68 -8.33 17.93
CA GLU A 89 0.52 -8.17 18.83
C GLU A 89 -0.21 -6.84 18.63
N SER A 90 0.17 -6.06 17.61
CA SER A 90 -0.39 -4.73 17.39
C SER A 90 -1.78 -4.79 16.77
N THR A 91 -2.55 -3.71 16.95
CA THR A 91 -3.88 -3.56 16.33
C THR A 91 -3.82 -3.46 14.80
N PHE A 92 -2.62 -3.28 14.24
CA PHE A 92 -2.37 -3.21 12.80
C PHE A 92 -2.94 -4.42 12.05
N HIS A 93 -2.73 -5.63 12.55
CA HIS A 93 -3.14 -6.85 11.84
C HIS A 93 -4.66 -6.98 11.76
N TYR A 94 -5.36 -6.68 12.85
CA TYR A 94 -6.81 -6.66 12.90
C TYR A 94 -7.39 -5.60 11.94
N GLN A 95 -6.86 -4.38 12.00
CA GLN A 95 -7.33 -3.30 11.12
C GLN A 95 -6.98 -3.54 9.64
N ARG A 96 -5.83 -4.17 9.36
CA ARG A 96 -5.45 -4.63 8.01
C ARG A 96 -6.46 -5.64 7.48
N GLN A 97 -6.85 -6.63 8.29
CA GLN A 97 -7.83 -7.63 7.88
C GLN A 97 -9.18 -6.98 7.56
N GLN A 98 -9.63 -6.00 8.36
CA GLN A 98 -10.84 -5.23 8.06
C GLN A 98 -10.72 -4.42 6.77
N PHE A 99 -9.55 -3.81 6.53
CA PHE A 99 -9.27 -3.09 5.29
C PHE A 99 -9.38 -4.02 4.09
N VAL A 100 -8.75 -5.19 4.14
CA VAL A 100 -8.81 -6.19 3.06
C VAL A 100 -10.24 -6.67 2.84
N ALA A 101 -11.00 -6.97 3.89
CA ALA A 101 -12.39 -7.40 3.75
C ALA A 101 -13.27 -6.34 3.05
N ARG A 102 -12.99 -5.05 3.27
CA ARG A 102 -13.77 -3.93 2.72
C ARG A 102 -13.36 -3.53 1.30
N TYR A 103 -12.08 -3.66 0.96
CA TYR A 103 -11.53 -3.19 -0.31
C TYR A 103 -11.15 -4.32 -1.26
N GLY A 104 -10.77 -5.49 -0.75
CA GLY A 104 -10.52 -6.68 -1.57
C GLY A 104 -11.79 -7.18 -2.27
N SER A 105 -12.93 -7.11 -1.59
CA SER A 105 -14.25 -7.38 -2.19
C SER A 105 -14.57 -6.43 -3.36
N LYS A 106 -14.19 -5.15 -3.24
CA LYS A 106 -14.35 -4.16 -4.32
C LYS A 106 -13.39 -4.37 -5.48
N ASP A 107 -12.17 -4.84 -5.19
CA ASP A 107 -11.18 -5.14 -6.23
C ASP A 107 -11.60 -6.39 -7.02
N GLU A 108 -12.19 -7.39 -6.37
CA GLU A 108 -12.81 -8.55 -7.04
C GLU A 108 -14.00 -8.12 -7.91
N GLU A 109 -14.95 -7.33 -7.40
CA GLU A 109 -16.06 -6.77 -8.20
C GLU A 109 -15.57 -5.94 -9.40
N MET A 110 -14.48 -5.17 -9.25
CA MET A 110 -13.88 -4.39 -10.34
C MET A 110 -13.16 -5.27 -11.37
N LEU A 111 -12.54 -6.37 -10.96
CA LEU A 111 -11.92 -7.35 -11.86
C LEU A 111 -12.98 -8.13 -12.64
N GLU A 112 -14.06 -8.54 -11.98
CA GLU A 112 -15.20 -9.21 -12.61
C GLU A 112 -15.85 -8.31 -13.67
N SER A 113 -16.13 -7.05 -13.34
CA SER A 113 -16.72 -6.10 -14.30
C SER A 113 -15.82 -5.76 -15.49
N LYS A 114 -14.48 -5.81 -15.33
CA LYS A 114 -13.54 -5.69 -16.47
C LYS A 114 -13.49 -6.94 -17.34
N SER A 115 -13.64 -8.13 -16.75
CA SER A 115 -13.60 -9.39 -17.51
C SER A 115 -14.78 -9.57 -18.47
N THR A 116 -15.92 -8.93 -18.19
CA THR A 116 -17.12 -8.98 -19.04
C THR A 116 -17.12 -8.00 -20.21
N ASP A 117 -16.24 -7.00 -20.20
CA ASP A 117 -16.20 -5.91 -21.21
C ASP A 117 -15.10 -6.14 -22.28
N GLU A 118 -14.26 -7.16 -22.12
CA GLU A 118 -13.15 -7.52 -23.04
C GLU A 118 -13.41 -8.81 -23.86
N THR A 119 -14.64 -9.31 -23.97
CA THR A 119 -14.97 -10.27 -25.04
C THR A 119 -15.14 -9.51 -26.35
N VAL A 120 -14.02 -9.16 -26.98
CA VAL A 120 -14.00 -8.79 -28.39
C VAL A 120 -14.31 -10.07 -29.15
N ASP A 121 -15.54 -10.19 -29.65
CA ASP A 121 -15.91 -11.22 -30.63
C ASP A 121 -14.95 -11.07 -31.82
N LEU A 122 -13.99 -12.00 -31.90
CA LEU A 122 -13.22 -12.20 -33.12
C LEU A 122 -14.18 -12.88 -34.09
N ASP A 123 -14.91 -12.07 -34.85
CA ASP A 123 -15.70 -12.56 -35.99
C ASP A 123 -14.80 -13.43 -36.88
N ASP A 124 -15.14 -14.70 -36.94
CA ASP A 124 -14.55 -15.69 -37.83
C ASP A 124 -14.69 -15.20 -39.28
N HIS A 125 -13.56 -14.83 -39.89
CA HIS A 125 -13.52 -14.60 -41.32
C HIS A 125 -13.85 -15.91 -42.06
N GLU A 126 -15.08 -16.01 -42.58
CA GLU A 126 -15.44 -16.97 -43.62
C GLU A 126 -14.54 -16.75 -44.84
N PHE A 127 -13.57 -17.66 -45.02
CA PHE A 127 -12.93 -17.89 -46.31
C PHE A 127 -13.95 -18.59 -47.22
N LEU A 128 -14.64 -17.81 -48.06
CA LEU A 128 -15.30 -18.35 -49.24
C LEU A 128 -14.24 -18.60 -50.32
N GLU A 129 -13.84 -19.86 -50.48
CA GLU A 129 -13.21 -20.34 -51.70
C GLU A 129 -14.20 -20.23 -52.87
N ASN A 130 -13.77 -19.57 -53.94
CA ASN A 130 -14.19 -19.80 -55.33
C ASN A 130 -13.07 -19.39 -56.27
#